data_AF-A0A6H5ICP4-F1
#
_entry.id   AF-A0A6H5ICP4-F1
#
_cell.length_a   1.000
_cell.length_b   1.000
_cell.length_c   1.000
_cell.angle_alpha   90.00
_cell.angle_beta   90.00
_cell.angle_gamma   90.00
#
_symmetry.space_group_name_H-M   'P 1'
#
loop_
_entity.id
_entity.type
_entity.pdbx_description
1 polymer ?
#
loop_
_entity_poly.entity_id
_entity_poly.type
_entity_poly.pdbx_seq_one_letter_code
_entity_poly.pdbx_strand_id
1 'polypeptide(L)'
;MAFLPQHLCSLLKLDDLVEALDDARGYDQRVRLVLKTLQANFGGIPLDHVHSEAKSAETSENLRRRADRLMLGAGCRDEEWFAALDMYQRSVARAPPKSPELARAYGKRSTALLRLNKPQDCVKDIDLALGIGYPEHLRANLLRRKAKQLKKMGRREEADAVAEEARLWLEKVQLTDRKKRRLEQRIDEATRDPDYETPESHKRQLQRMDLALDDGERHPQLDNCSTAVDLDYDAASRGRHLVASRTIRPGELLILEPAYASCLATKRIYSHCSHCLARLWHSVPCDSCVSALYCSDECKTRAWLEYHDYECQVRAYLLAMSMNDTMIFALKLTIKAVKEFGGVIKLRRETKDIAKCDDNCYFFHILKPN
;
A
#
# COMPACT_ATOMS: atom_id res chain seq x y z
N MET A 1 0.46 21.46 -11.55
CA MET A 1 1.43 21.76 -12.63
C MET A 1 0.99 21.00 -13.86
N ALA A 2 0.68 21.70 -14.94
CA ALA A 2 0.44 21.03 -16.22
C ALA A 2 1.71 20.27 -16.60
N PHE A 3 1.57 18.99 -16.91
CA PHE A 3 2.66 18.14 -17.33
C PHE A 3 3.10 18.63 -18.72
N LEU A 4 4.25 19.29 -18.81
CA LEU A 4 4.76 19.85 -20.07
C LEU A 4 5.20 18.69 -20.97
N PRO A 5 4.55 18.46 -22.13
CA PRO A 5 4.92 17.38 -23.05
C PRO A 5 6.40 17.39 -23.44
N GLN A 6 7.00 18.58 -23.51
CA GLN A 6 8.42 18.81 -23.80
C GLN A 6 9.37 18.10 -22.82
N HIS A 7 9.06 18.07 -21.52
CA HIS A 7 9.93 17.40 -20.55
C HIS A 7 9.94 15.88 -20.76
N LEU A 8 8.77 15.30 -21.05
CA LEU A 8 8.65 13.88 -21.35
C LEU A 8 9.30 13.53 -22.68
N CYS A 9 9.08 14.34 -23.71
CA CYS A 9 9.72 14.14 -25.01
C CYS A 9 11.24 14.16 -24.87
N SER A 10 11.81 15.16 -24.18
CA SER A 10 13.25 15.23 -23.96
C SER A 10 13.77 14.02 -23.16
N LEU A 11 13.07 13.61 -22.09
CA LEU A 11 13.45 12.46 -21.27
C LEU A 11 13.46 11.14 -22.06
N LEU A 12 12.54 11.01 -23.02
CA LEU A 12 12.43 9.85 -23.91
C LEU A 12 13.19 10.01 -25.23
N LYS A 13 13.92 11.13 -25.43
CA LYS A 13 14.60 11.49 -26.69
C LYS A 13 13.67 11.51 -27.91
N LEU A 14 12.51 12.11 -27.72
CA LEU A 14 11.45 12.30 -28.70
C LEU A 14 11.26 13.79 -29.04
N ASP A 15 12.34 14.57 -29.04
CA ASP A 15 12.26 16.02 -29.26
C ASP A 15 11.66 16.35 -30.65
N ASP A 16 11.97 15.54 -31.66
CA ASP A 16 11.42 15.65 -33.03
C ASP A 16 9.90 15.42 -33.11
N LEU A 17 9.29 14.87 -32.07
CA LEU A 17 7.84 14.67 -32.00
C LEU A 17 7.08 15.87 -31.47
N VAL A 18 7.74 16.84 -30.83
CA VAL A 18 7.07 17.96 -30.17
C VAL A 18 6.27 18.78 -31.17
N GLU A 19 6.90 19.20 -32.27
CA GLU A 19 6.23 19.99 -33.33
C GLU A 19 5.08 19.18 -33.98
N ALA A 20 5.33 17.91 -34.30
CA ALA A 20 4.32 17.04 -34.91
C ALA A 20 3.11 16.77 -33.98
N LEU A 21 3.33 16.76 -32.66
CA LEU A 21 2.27 16.63 -31.66
C LEU A 21 1.46 17.91 -31.50
N ASP A 22 2.10 19.07 -31.60
CA ASP A 22 1.44 20.37 -31.55
C ASP A 22 0.55 20.57 -32.79
N ASP A 23 1.02 20.14 -33.97
CA ASP A 23 0.28 20.20 -35.23
C ASP A 23 -0.86 19.17 -35.35
N ALA A 24 -0.77 18.04 -34.62
CA ALA A 24 -1.79 17.00 -34.65
C ALA A 24 -3.11 17.48 -34.01
N ARG A 25 -4.18 17.44 -34.81
CA ARG A 25 -5.54 17.85 -34.40
C ARG A 25 -6.29 16.67 -33.82
N GLY A 26 -6.57 16.73 -32.53
CA GLY A 26 -7.37 15.73 -31.83
C GLY A 26 -6.57 14.58 -31.22
N TYR A 27 -7.17 13.94 -30.21
CA TYR A 27 -6.50 12.97 -29.35
C TYR A 27 -6.07 11.69 -30.10
N ASP A 28 -6.92 11.13 -30.96
CA ASP A 28 -6.63 9.89 -31.71
C ASP A 28 -5.43 10.06 -32.64
N GLN A 29 -5.31 11.21 -33.32
CA GLN A 29 -4.18 11.50 -34.19
C GLN A 29 -2.88 11.56 -33.39
N ARG A 30 -2.88 12.26 -32.25
CA ARG A 30 -1.72 12.35 -31.35
C ARG A 30 -1.28 10.98 -30.83
N VAL A 31 -2.22 10.14 -30.39
CA VAL A 31 -1.92 8.78 -29.92
C VAL A 31 -1.31 7.92 -31.03
N ARG A 32 -1.91 7.92 -32.23
CA ARG A 32 -1.40 7.15 -33.38
C ARG A 32 -0.01 7.62 -33.80
N LEU A 33 0.23 8.93 -33.81
CA LEU A 33 1.53 9.51 -34.13
C LEU A 33 2.59 8.99 -33.15
N VAL A 34 2.35 9.11 -31.84
CA VAL A 34 3.27 8.63 -30.80
C VAL A 34 3.53 7.14 -30.94
N LEU A 35 2.49 6.31 -31.04
CA LEU A 35 2.66 4.86 -31.13
C LEU A 35 3.43 4.44 -32.37
N LYS A 36 3.16 5.06 -33.53
CA LYS A 36 3.90 4.78 -34.77
C LYS A 36 5.37 5.15 -34.63
N THR A 37 5.67 6.33 -34.09
CA THR A 37 7.06 6.78 -33.93
C THR A 37 7.82 5.92 -32.93
N LEU A 38 7.21 5.57 -31.80
CA LEU A 38 7.80 4.64 -30.83
C LEU A 38 8.10 3.28 -31.46
N GLN A 39 7.15 2.72 -32.21
CA GLN A 39 7.34 1.42 -32.87
C GLN A 39 8.39 1.48 -33.98
N ALA A 40 8.38 2.52 -34.81
CA ALA A 40 9.26 2.63 -35.98
C ALA A 40 10.71 2.95 -35.60
N ASN A 41 10.92 3.83 -34.62
CA ASN A 41 12.25 4.35 -34.31
C ASN A 41 12.91 3.62 -33.13
N PHE A 42 12.12 3.02 -32.23
CA PHE A 42 12.63 2.46 -30.97
C PHE A 42 12.17 1.02 -30.72
N GLY A 43 11.30 0.45 -31.56
CA GLY A 43 10.72 -0.89 -31.35
C GLY A 43 9.86 -1.01 -30.09
N GLY A 44 9.50 0.12 -29.44
CA GLY A 44 8.86 0.17 -28.13
C GLY A 44 9.06 1.51 -27.42
N ILE A 45 8.84 1.56 -26.11
CA ILE A 45 9.12 2.76 -25.30
C ILE A 45 10.62 2.79 -24.99
N PRO A 46 11.37 3.87 -25.34
CA PRO A 46 12.81 3.96 -25.12
C PRO A 46 13.15 4.22 -23.64
N LEU A 47 13.03 3.19 -22.81
CA LEU A 47 13.24 3.26 -21.36
C LEU A 47 14.72 3.11 -20.95
N ASP A 48 15.63 2.85 -21.88
CA ASP A 48 17.05 2.59 -21.62
C ASP A 48 17.76 3.75 -20.91
N HIS A 49 17.25 4.97 -21.08
CA HIS A 49 17.79 6.18 -20.45
C HIS A 49 17.06 6.57 -19.16
N VAL A 50 15.97 5.87 -18.82
CA VAL A 50 15.17 6.15 -17.63
C VAL A 50 15.63 5.20 -16.51
N HIS A 51 16.50 5.72 -15.64
CA HIS A 51 16.94 4.97 -14.46
C HIS A 51 15.79 4.83 -13.46
N SER A 52 15.24 3.63 -13.36
CA SER A 52 14.20 3.30 -12.39
C SER A 52 14.78 2.64 -11.15
N GLU A 53 14.09 2.83 -10.02
CA GLU A 53 14.53 2.28 -8.75
C GLU A 53 14.26 0.76 -8.67
N ALA A 54 15.28 0.00 -8.27
CA ALA A 54 15.19 -1.45 -8.08
C ALA A 54 15.48 -1.88 -6.64
N LYS A 55 15.16 -3.14 -6.33
CA LYS A 55 15.57 -3.78 -5.07
C LYS A 55 17.08 -3.98 -5.05
N SER A 56 17.69 -3.69 -3.91
CA SER A 56 19.13 -3.82 -3.69
C SER A 56 19.39 -4.09 -2.22
N ALA A 57 20.15 -5.16 -1.95
CA ALA A 57 20.60 -5.51 -0.60
C ALA A 57 21.39 -4.35 0.03
N GLU A 58 22.28 -3.73 -0.75
CA GLU A 58 23.09 -2.58 -0.31
C GLU A 58 22.21 -1.38 0.07
N THR A 59 21.27 -0.99 -0.81
CA THR A 59 20.38 0.14 -0.54
C THR A 59 19.50 -0.13 0.68
N SER A 60 18.98 -1.35 0.82
CA SER A 60 18.19 -1.76 1.98
C SER A 60 18.97 -1.65 3.29
N GLU A 61 20.21 -2.16 3.31
CA GLU A 61 21.09 -2.10 4.47
C GLU A 61 21.47 -0.66 4.82
N ASN A 62 21.77 0.18 3.82
CA ASN A 62 22.09 1.60 4.02
C ASN A 62 20.91 2.37 4.65
N LEU A 63 19.68 2.15 4.16
CA LEU A 63 18.46 2.73 4.74
C LEU A 63 18.25 2.25 6.18
N ARG A 64 18.43 0.95 6.44
CA ARG A 64 18.33 0.37 7.79
C ARG A 64 19.35 0.98 8.75
N ARG A 65 20.59 1.19 8.32
CA ARG A 65 21.65 1.84 9.12
C ARG A 65 21.36 3.31 9.37
N ARG A 66 20.74 4.03 8.43
CA ARG A 66 20.26 5.41 8.65
C ARG A 66 19.16 5.44 9.70
N ALA A 67 18.19 4.52 9.63
CA ALA A 67 17.15 4.38 10.64
C ALA A 67 17.74 4.07 12.03
N ASP A 68 18.67 3.12 12.13
CA ASP A 68 19.37 2.78 13.38
C ASP A 68 20.05 4.02 14.01
N ARG A 69 20.63 4.92 13.21
CA ARG A 69 21.27 6.15 13.71
C ARG A 69 20.29 7.14 14.34
N LEU A 70 19.09 7.28 13.77
CA LEU A 70 18.04 8.14 14.34
C LEU A 70 17.62 7.67 15.76
N MET A 71 17.86 6.40 16.06
CA MET A 71 17.39 5.73 17.29
C MET A 71 18.42 5.76 18.42
N LEU A 72 19.66 6.15 18.13
CA LEU A 72 20.78 6.17 19.08
C LEU A 72 20.94 7.51 19.82
N GLY A 73 20.18 8.55 19.45
CA GLY A 73 20.21 9.85 20.12
C GLY A 73 19.56 9.81 21.50
N ALA A 74 20.26 10.32 22.53
CA ALA A 74 19.66 10.55 23.84
C ALA A 74 18.54 11.60 23.71
N GLY A 75 17.31 11.26 24.13
CA GLY A 75 16.15 12.17 24.04
C GLY A 75 15.27 11.99 22.80
N CYS A 76 15.38 10.87 22.09
CA CYS A 76 14.63 10.58 20.86
C CYS A 76 13.12 10.86 20.99
N ARG A 77 12.64 11.92 20.32
CA ARG A 77 11.24 12.38 20.30
C ARG A 77 10.40 11.48 19.41
N ASP A 78 9.08 11.48 19.59
CA ASP A 78 8.16 10.66 18.78
C ASP A 78 8.37 10.87 17.26
N GLU A 79 8.65 12.10 16.84
CA GLU A 79 8.96 12.46 15.45
C GLU A 79 10.14 11.66 14.87
N GLU A 80 11.19 11.43 15.66
CA GLU A 80 12.37 10.68 15.24
C GLU A 80 12.07 9.19 15.11
N TRP A 81 11.20 8.65 15.97
CA TRP A 81 10.69 7.27 15.84
C TRP A 81 9.85 7.09 14.59
N PHE A 82 9.02 8.08 14.23
CA PHE A 82 8.28 8.09 12.98
C PHE A 82 9.20 8.18 11.76
N ALA A 83 10.24 9.00 11.82
CA ALA A 83 11.25 9.10 10.76
C ALA A 83 12.03 7.79 10.59
N ALA A 84 12.42 7.15 11.70
CA ALA A 84 13.07 5.84 11.69
C ALA A 84 12.15 4.77 11.11
N LEU A 85 10.86 4.80 11.45
CA LEU A 85 9.84 3.89 10.91
C LEU A 85 9.74 4.01 9.37
N ASP A 86 9.65 5.24 8.83
CA ASP A 86 9.64 5.50 7.37
C ASP A 86 10.89 4.94 6.70
N MET A 87 12.07 5.17 7.28
CA MET A 87 13.32 4.63 6.77
C MET A 87 13.35 3.09 6.79
N TYR A 88 12.83 2.46 7.84
CA TYR A 88 12.69 1.01 7.89
C TYR A 88 11.68 0.49 6.85
N GLN A 89 10.57 1.18 6.59
CA GLN A 89 9.63 0.81 5.53
C GLN A 89 10.29 0.88 4.14
N ARG A 90 11.09 1.91 3.89
CA ARG A 90 11.90 1.98 2.66
C ARG A 90 12.94 0.86 2.59
N SER A 91 13.59 0.54 3.71
CA SER A 91 14.54 -0.58 3.78
C SER A 91 13.86 -1.91 3.41
N VAL A 92 12.65 -2.18 3.95
CA VAL A 92 11.83 -3.34 3.60
C VAL A 92 11.45 -3.35 2.11
N ALA A 93 11.03 -2.20 1.56
CA ALA A 93 10.69 -2.10 0.14
C ALA A 93 11.89 -2.40 -0.78
N ARG A 94 13.10 -1.98 -0.40
CA ARG A 94 14.34 -2.18 -1.16
C ARG A 94 14.98 -3.55 -1.00
N ALA A 95 14.65 -4.29 0.05
CA ALA A 95 15.29 -5.58 0.26
C ALA A 95 14.87 -6.58 -0.84
N PRO A 96 15.82 -7.39 -1.36
CA PRO A 96 15.50 -8.52 -2.22
C PRO A 96 14.56 -9.51 -1.49
N PRO A 97 13.66 -10.19 -2.22
CA PRO A 97 12.71 -11.13 -1.61
C PRO A 97 13.46 -12.29 -0.93
N LYS A 98 12.95 -12.72 0.24
CA LYS A 98 13.52 -13.81 1.05
C LYS A 98 15.00 -13.63 1.44
N SER A 99 15.52 -12.40 1.41
CA SER A 99 16.92 -12.13 1.71
C SER A 99 17.18 -11.92 3.21
N PRO A 100 18.44 -12.12 3.67
CA PRO A 100 18.84 -11.76 5.03
C PRO A 100 18.59 -10.28 5.36
N GLU A 101 18.71 -9.38 4.39
CA GLU A 101 18.45 -7.95 4.56
C GLU A 101 16.97 -7.69 4.85
N LEU A 102 16.06 -8.39 4.17
CA LEU A 102 14.63 -8.28 4.44
C LEU A 102 14.30 -8.76 5.86
N ALA A 103 14.84 -9.92 6.27
CA ALA A 103 14.69 -10.43 7.64
C ALA A 103 15.23 -9.42 8.67
N ARG A 104 16.42 -8.87 8.44
CA ARG A 104 17.05 -7.85 9.30
C ARG A 104 16.25 -6.56 9.36
N ALA A 105 15.69 -6.11 8.24
CA ALA A 105 14.84 -4.93 8.17
C ALA A 105 13.58 -5.11 9.02
N TYR A 106 12.87 -6.23 8.93
CA TYR A 106 11.72 -6.53 9.80
C TYR A 106 12.11 -6.63 11.28
N GLY A 107 13.18 -7.35 11.60
CA GLY A 107 13.64 -7.47 12.98
C GLY A 107 14.13 -6.15 13.60
N LYS A 108 14.52 -5.18 12.76
CA LYS A 108 14.84 -3.81 13.21
C LYS A 108 13.62 -2.92 13.26
N ARG A 109 12.72 -2.95 12.28
CA ARG A 109 11.47 -2.19 12.31
C ARG A 109 10.61 -2.52 13.54
N SER A 110 10.61 -3.78 13.98
CA SER A 110 9.95 -4.16 15.23
C SER A 110 10.53 -3.51 16.51
N THR A 111 11.76 -2.94 16.50
CA THR A 111 12.22 -2.11 17.64
C THR A 111 11.52 -0.76 17.68
N ALA A 112 11.29 -0.14 16.51
CA ALA A 112 10.54 1.11 16.41
C ALA A 112 9.08 0.89 16.80
N LEU A 113 8.45 -0.19 16.33
CA LEU A 113 7.08 -0.55 16.67
C LEU A 113 6.88 -0.83 18.17
N LEU A 114 7.86 -1.47 18.81
CA LEU A 114 7.87 -1.66 20.26
C LEU A 114 7.80 -0.31 21.00
N ARG A 115 8.60 0.66 20.56
CA ARG A 115 8.66 1.99 21.20
C ARG A 115 7.41 2.82 20.95
N LEU A 116 6.88 2.75 19.72
CA LEU A 116 5.64 3.42 19.29
C LEU A 116 4.36 2.75 19.83
N ASN A 117 4.49 1.78 20.72
CA ASN A 117 3.37 1.06 21.34
C ASN A 117 2.42 0.40 20.31
N LYS A 118 2.99 -0.28 19.31
CA LYS A 118 2.26 -1.04 18.27
C LYS A 118 2.49 -2.54 18.45
N PRO A 119 1.84 -3.20 19.44
CA PRO A 119 2.17 -4.57 19.81
C PRO A 119 1.83 -5.59 18.74
N GLN A 120 0.65 -5.49 18.10
CA GLN A 120 0.25 -6.40 17.02
C GLN A 120 1.21 -6.32 15.82
N ASP A 121 1.52 -5.11 15.37
CA ASP A 121 2.43 -4.88 14.24
C ASP A 121 3.86 -5.35 14.55
N CYS A 122 4.32 -5.15 15.78
CA CYS A 122 5.62 -5.62 16.25
C CYS A 122 5.73 -7.15 16.19
N VAL A 123 4.71 -7.88 16.63
CA VAL A 123 4.66 -9.35 16.55
C VAL A 123 4.68 -9.82 15.09
N LYS A 124 3.86 -9.22 14.22
CA LYS A 124 3.84 -9.56 12.78
C LYS A 124 5.20 -9.39 12.11
N ASP A 125 5.91 -8.30 12.40
CA ASP A 125 7.26 -8.08 11.87
C ASP A 125 8.25 -9.15 12.37
N ILE A 126 8.15 -9.57 13.63
CA ILE A 126 9.00 -10.62 14.17
C ILE A 126 8.72 -11.96 13.47
N ASP A 127 7.45 -12.28 13.26
CA ASP A 127 7.05 -13.51 12.57
C ASP A 127 7.54 -13.54 11.12
N LEU A 128 7.42 -12.42 10.40
CA LEU A 128 7.97 -12.28 9.05
C LEU A 128 9.51 -12.42 9.04
N ALA A 129 10.20 -11.84 10.01
CA ALA A 129 11.65 -11.95 10.13
C ALA A 129 12.10 -13.39 10.39
N LEU A 130 11.42 -14.10 11.29
CA LEU A 130 11.71 -15.49 11.63
C LEU A 130 11.41 -16.43 10.45
N GLY A 131 10.28 -16.23 9.76
CA GLY A 131 9.87 -17.04 8.60
C GLY A 131 10.84 -16.95 7.41
N ILE A 132 11.58 -15.85 7.24
CA ILE A 132 12.61 -15.73 6.20
C ILE A 132 13.93 -16.40 6.60
N GLY A 133 14.26 -16.44 7.90
CA GLY A 133 15.53 -16.93 8.40
C GLY A 133 16.37 -15.87 9.10
N TYR A 134 15.84 -15.32 10.20
CA TYR A 134 16.59 -14.35 11.02
C TYR A 134 17.87 -14.96 11.61
N PRO A 135 18.98 -14.20 11.74
CA PRO A 135 20.25 -14.72 12.26
C PRO A 135 20.11 -15.35 13.65
N GLU A 136 20.59 -16.59 13.80
CA GLU A 136 20.41 -17.41 15.00
C GLU A 136 20.87 -16.73 16.29
N HIS A 137 22.06 -16.11 16.25
CA HIS A 137 22.64 -15.38 17.39
C HIS A 137 21.81 -14.15 17.83
N LEU A 138 20.83 -13.72 17.04
CA LEU A 138 19.92 -12.63 17.36
C LEU A 138 18.49 -13.10 17.66
N ARG A 139 18.15 -14.38 17.44
CA ARG A 139 16.79 -14.91 17.61
C ARG A 139 16.27 -14.76 19.03
N ALA A 140 17.08 -15.09 20.04
CA ALA A 140 16.69 -14.92 21.45
C ALA A 140 16.25 -13.47 21.78
N ASN A 141 16.95 -12.47 21.24
CA ASN A 141 16.58 -11.06 21.43
C ASN A 141 15.26 -10.68 20.75
N LEU A 142 14.98 -11.30 19.60
CA LEU A 142 13.78 -11.06 18.81
C LEU A 142 12.56 -11.75 19.45
N LEU A 143 12.69 -13.01 19.85
CA LEU A 143 11.64 -13.77 20.55
C LEU A 143 11.28 -13.15 21.90
N ARG A 144 12.27 -12.71 22.68
CA ARG A 144 12.04 -11.91 23.90
C ARG A 144 11.16 -10.69 23.64
N ARG A 145 11.38 -9.99 22.52
CA ARG A 145 10.56 -8.82 22.14
C ARG A 145 9.13 -9.25 21.82
N LYS A 146 8.95 -10.37 21.10
CA LYS A 146 7.64 -10.95 20.78
C LYS A 146 6.90 -11.34 22.06
N ALA A 147 7.53 -12.07 22.98
CA ALA A 147 6.96 -12.43 24.28
C ALA A 147 6.46 -11.19 25.04
N LYS A 148 7.29 -10.14 25.13
CA LYS A 148 6.90 -8.86 25.76
C LYS A 148 5.64 -8.25 25.13
N GLN A 149 5.49 -8.31 23.81
CA GLN A 149 4.31 -7.76 23.12
C GLN A 149 3.08 -8.64 23.27
N LEU A 150 3.23 -9.96 23.20
CA LEU A 150 2.14 -10.91 23.45
C LEU A 150 1.57 -10.74 24.85
N LYS A 151 2.44 -10.62 25.86
CA LYS A 151 2.04 -10.33 27.24
C LYS A 151 1.25 -9.03 27.34
N LYS A 152 1.73 -7.96 26.70
CA LYS A 152 1.04 -6.66 26.65
C LYS A 152 -0.36 -6.72 26.02
N MET A 153 -0.61 -7.68 25.13
CA MET A 153 -1.91 -7.91 24.51
C MET A 153 -2.79 -8.88 25.31
N GLY A 154 -2.36 -9.34 26.49
CA GLY A 154 -3.10 -10.31 27.31
C GLY A 154 -2.95 -11.77 26.85
N ARG A 155 -2.15 -12.05 25.82
CA ARG A 155 -1.91 -13.41 25.28
C ARG A 155 -0.81 -14.10 26.09
N ARG A 156 -1.11 -14.42 27.36
CA ARG A 156 -0.12 -14.89 28.37
C ARG A 156 0.52 -16.22 28.00
N GLU A 157 -0.28 -17.23 27.69
CA GLU A 157 0.21 -18.57 27.35
C GLU A 157 1.18 -18.54 26.15
N GLU A 158 0.83 -17.77 25.12
CA GLU A 158 1.71 -17.59 23.96
C GLU A 158 2.98 -16.81 24.30
N ALA A 159 2.89 -15.84 25.21
CA ALA A 159 4.06 -15.08 25.65
C ALA A 159 5.06 -15.99 26.38
N ASP A 160 4.57 -16.87 27.25
CA ASP A 160 5.38 -17.81 28.02
C ASP A 160 6.02 -18.86 27.09
N ALA A 161 5.26 -19.42 26.16
CA ALA A 161 5.79 -20.35 25.15
C ALA A 161 6.92 -19.72 24.31
N VAL A 162 6.73 -18.48 23.85
CA VAL A 162 7.75 -17.74 23.08
C VAL A 162 8.96 -17.38 23.95
N ALA A 163 8.78 -17.16 25.26
CA ALA A 163 9.88 -16.91 26.18
C ALA A 163 10.74 -18.17 26.39
N GLU A 164 10.12 -19.35 26.53
CA GLU A 164 10.86 -20.62 26.55
C GLU A 164 11.64 -20.85 25.25
N GLU A 165 11.02 -20.57 24.10
CA GLU A 165 11.72 -20.63 22.82
C GLU A 165 12.93 -19.68 22.79
N ALA A 166 12.80 -18.48 23.36
CA ALA A 166 13.90 -17.52 23.46
C ALA A 166 15.07 -18.06 24.31
N ARG A 167 14.80 -18.81 25.38
CA ARG A 167 15.81 -19.45 26.23
C ARG A 167 16.56 -20.55 25.47
N LEU A 168 15.83 -21.41 24.75
CA LEU A 168 16.44 -22.44 23.90
C LEU A 168 17.40 -21.86 22.85
N TRP A 169 17.02 -20.73 22.24
CA TRP A 169 17.94 -20.03 21.32
C TRP A 169 19.13 -19.41 22.03
N LEU A 170 18.96 -18.91 23.25
CA LEU A 170 20.04 -18.29 24.03
C LEU A 170 21.14 -19.28 24.41
N GLU A 171 20.77 -20.52 24.74
CA GLU A 171 21.72 -21.59 25.03
C GLU A 171 22.65 -21.84 23.84
N LYS A 172 22.10 -21.82 22.62
CA LYS A 172 22.83 -22.03 21.35
C LYS A 172 23.77 -20.89 20.99
N VAL A 173 23.57 -19.67 21.52
CA VAL A 173 24.42 -18.52 21.16
C VAL A 173 25.74 -18.56 21.93
N GLN A 174 26.85 -18.35 21.21
CA GLN A 174 28.17 -18.12 21.79
C GLN A 174 28.27 -16.69 22.35
N LEU A 175 27.95 -16.53 23.64
CA LEU A 175 28.02 -15.28 24.39
C LEU A 175 28.76 -15.49 25.71
N THR A 176 29.35 -14.43 26.25
CA THR A 176 29.91 -14.46 27.61
C THR A 176 28.81 -14.67 28.65
N ASP A 177 29.13 -15.34 29.76
CA ASP A 177 28.16 -15.62 30.84
C ASP A 177 27.44 -14.36 31.34
N ARG A 178 28.17 -13.24 31.44
CA ARG A 178 27.59 -11.95 31.80
C ARG A 178 26.52 -11.48 30.81
N LYS A 179 26.72 -11.70 29.50
CA LYS A 179 25.75 -11.33 28.45
C LYS A 179 24.57 -12.30 28.42
N LYS A 180 24.80 -13.61 28.64
CA LYS A 180 23.73 -14.62 28.76
C LYS A 180 22.80 -14.31 29.93
N ARG A 181 23.36 -14.15 31.14
CA ARG A 181 22.59 -13.79 32.35
C ARG A 181 21.74 -12.52 32.18
N ARG A 182 22.31 -11.49 31.55
CA ARG A 182 21.57 -10.24 31.25
C ARG A 182 20.41 -10.45 30.28
N LEU A 183 20.56 -11.35 29.31
CA LEU A 183 19.50 -11.61 28.34
C LEU A 183 18.43 -12.51 28.95
N GLU A 184 18.80 -13.51 29.75
CA GLU A 184 17.88 -14.33 30.58
C GLU A 184 17.01 -13.45 31.47
N GLN A 185 17.63 -12.55 32.24
CA GLN A 185 16.89 -11.60 33.09
C GLN A 185 15.86 -10.79 32.29
N ARG A 186 16.23 -10.33 31.09
CA ARG A 186 15.31 -9.56 30.22
C ARG A 186 14.22 -10.41 29.58
N ILE A 187 14.41 -11.74 29.48
CA ILE A 187 13.38 -12.70 29.06
C ILE A 187 12.38 -12.88 30.21
N ASP A 188 12.87 -13.05 31.44
CA ASP A 188 12.00 -13.17 32.61
C ASP A 188 11.20 -11.87 32.85
N GLU A 189 11.83 -10.71 32.69
CA GLU A 189 11.16 -9.40 32.73
C GLU A 189 10.11 -9.21 31.62
N ALA A 190 10.21 -9.95 30.51
CA ALA A 190 9.25 -9.86 29.41
C ALA A 190 7.93 -10.60 29.72
N THR A 191 7.98 -11.59 30.61
CA THR A 191 6.82 -12.42 31.00
C THR A 191 6.30 -12.12 32.40
N ARG A 192 7.11 -11.49 33.27
CA ARG A 192 6.67 -10.98 34.57
C ARG A 192 5.42 -10.12 34.41
N ASP A 193 4.44 -10.34 35.29
CA ASP A 193 3.29 -9.47 35.41
C ASP A 193 3.75 -8.11 35.95
N PRO A 194 3.59 -7.01 35.20
CA PRO A 194 3.62 -5.69 35.83
C PRO A 194 2.34 -5.49 36.65
N ASP A 195 2.42 -4.68 37.70
CA ASP A 195 1.26 -4.07 38.40
C ASP A 195 0.50 -3.12 37.47
N TYR A 196 -0.01 -3.63 36.34
CA TYR A 196 -0.59 -2.85 35.27
C TYR A 196 -2.09 -3.04 35.24
N GLU A 197 -2.79 -2.06 35.81
CA GLU A 197 -4.17 -1.74 35.44
C GLU A 197 -4.24 -1.59 33.93
N THR A 198 -5.10 -2.37 33.28
CA THR A 198 -5.38 -2.19 31.86
C THR A 198 -6.05 -0.83 31.69
N PRO A 199 -5.44 0.16 31.00
CA PRO A 199 -6.13 1.42 30.79
C PRO A 199 -7.35 1.12 29.93
N GLU A 200 -8.56 1.46 30.39
CA GLU A 200 -9.77 1.38 29.58
C GLU A 200 -9.64 2.16 28.26
N SER A 201 -8.64 3.05 28.14
CA SER A 201 -8.33 3.79 26.91
C SER A 201 -7.98 2.89 25.71
N HIS A 202 -7.48 1.67 25.92
CA HIS A 202 -7.24 0.71 24.83
C HIS A 202 -8.52 0.00 24.36
N LYS A 203 -9.63 0.06 25.12
CA LYS A 203 -10.95 -0.42 24.67
C LYS A 203 -11.66 0.56 23.76
N ARG A 204 -11.15 1.79 23.59
CA ARG A 204 -11.54 2.65 22.47
C ARG A 204 -10.83 2.17 21.21
N GLN A 205 -11.00 0.88 20.88
CA GLN A 205 -11.08 0.48 19.50
C GLN A 205 -12.10 1.47 18.92
N LEU A 206 -11.68 2.30 17.97
CA LEU A 206 -12.64 3.01 17.12
C LEU A 206 -13.62 1.92 16.73
N GLN A 207 -14.83 1.95 17.31
CA GLN A 207 -15.89 1.05 16.88
C GLN A 207 -15.93 1.32 15.40
N ARG A 208 -15.54 0.32 14.61
CA ARG A 208 -15.82 0.36 13.18
C ARG A 208 -17.32 0.60 13.18
N MET A 209 -17.73 1.78 12.74
CA MET A 209 -19.12 1.97 12.41
C MET A 209 -19.36 0.91 11.35
N ASP A 210 -20.12 -0.12 11.70
CA ASP A 210 -20.61 -1.09 10.73
C ASP A 210 -21.62 -0.32 9.88
N LEU A 211 -21.08 0.42 8.91
CA LEU A 211 -21.86 1.15 7.92
C LEU A 211 -22.44 0.08 7.01
N ALA A 212 -23.73 -0.17 7.18
CA ALA A 212 -24.53 -1.01 6.31
C ALA A 212 -25.83 -0.26 6.01
N LEU A 213 -26.28 -0.36 4.77
CA LEU A 213 -27.68 -0.10 4.46
C LEU A 213 -28.46 -1.35 4.84
N ASP A 214 -29.47 -1.19 5.69
CA ASP A 214 -30.40 -2.28 6.00
C ASP A 214 -31.11 -2.72 4.71
N ASP A 215 -31.42 -4.02 4.59
CA ASP A 215 -31.95 -4.56 3.33
C ASP A 215 -33.29 -3.94 2.92
N GLY A 216 -34.10 -3.50 3.90
CA GLY A 216 -35.35 -2.76 3.66
C GLY A 216 -35.15 -1.30 3.22
N GLU A 217 -33.93 -0.78 3.31
CA GLU A 217 -33.59 0.58 2.92
C GLU A 217 -32.89 0.63 1.56
N ARG A 218 -32.56 -0.50 0.92
CA ARG A 218 -31.87 -0.51 -0.38
C ARG A 218 -32.80 -0.11 -1.52
N HIS A 219 -32.35 0.82 -2.36
CA HIS A 219 -33.08 1.24 -3.55
C HIS A 219 -33.16 0.07 -4.56
N PRO A 220 -34.34 -0.19 -5.16
CA PRO A 220 -34.54 -1.35 -6.03
C PRO A 220 -33.79 -1.27 -7.37
N GLN A 221 -33.47 -0.07 -7.83
CA GLN A 221 -32.83 0.17 -9.14
C GLN A 221 -31.43 0.78 -9.05
N LEU A 222 -31.05 1.30 -7.88
CA LEU A 222 -29.78 2.01 -7.69
C LEU A 222 -28.94 1.22 -6.70
N ASP A 223 -27.93 0.54 -7.23
CA ASP A 223 -26.98 -0.23 -6.42
C ASP A 223 -26.39 0.65 -5.31
N ASN A 224 -26.25 0.09 -4.11
CA ASN A 224 -25.62 0.73 -2.96
C ASN A 224 -26.28 2.03 -2.46
N CYS A 225 -27.49 2.35 -2.93
CA CYS A 225 -28.22 3.55 -2.54
C CYS A 225 -29.39 3.20 -1.60
N SER A 226 -29.73 4.15 -0.74
CA SER A 226 -30.93 4.12 0.08
C SER A 226 -32.17 4.46 -0.75
N THR A 227 -33.34 3.95 -0.39
CA THR A 227 -34.64 4.39 -0.92
C THR A 227 -34.93 5.86 -0.66
N ALA A 228 -34.17 6.53 0.22
CA ALA A 228 -34.25 7.96 0.50
C ALA A 228 -33.78 8.85 -0.67
N VAL A 229 -33.07 8.28 -1.64
CA VAL A 229 -32.59 8.97 -2.84
C VAL A 229 -33.11 8.28 -4.10
N ASP A 230 -33.38 9.08 -5.13
CA ASP A 230 -33.77 8.60 -6.46
C ASP A 230 -33.00 9.36 -7.55
N LEU A 231 -32.99 8.84 -8.77
CA LEU A 231 -32.33 9.44 -9.92
C LEU A 231 -33.32 10.30 -10.71
N ASP A 232 -32.95 11.55 -10.96
CA ASP A 232 -33.70 12.48 -11.80
C ASP A 232 -32.83 13.01 -12.95
N TYR A 233 -33.46 13.63 -13.96
CA TYR A 233 -32.79 14.16 -15.14
C TYR A 233 -33.31 15.55 -15.50
N ASP A 234 -32.39 16.52 -15.54
CA ASP A 234 -32.66 17.88 -16.02
C ASP A 234 -31.67 18.27 -17.14
N ALA A 235 -32.13 18.20 -18.39
CA ALA A 235 -31.34 18.54 -19.57
C ALA A 235 -30.83 19.99 -19.58
N ALA A 236 -31.52 20.93 -18.92
CA ALA A 236 -31.21 22.35 -19.01
C ALA A 236 -30.08 22.78 -18.07
N SER A 237 -29.92 22.12 -16.91
CA SER A 237 -28.99 22.60 -15.88
C SER A 237 -28.06 21.55 -15.26
N ARG A 238 -28.53 20.30 -15.08
CA ARG A 238 -27.85 19.33 -14.19
C ARG A 238 -27.57 17.97 -14.82
N GLY A 239 -28.20 17.64 -15.94
CA GLY A 239 -28.22 16.27 -16.47
C GLY A 239 -28.80 15.30 -15.44
N ARG A 240 -28.26 14.07 -15.40
CA ARG A 240 -28.55 13.06 -14.38
C ARG A 240 -28.06 13.52 -13.00
N HIS A 241 -28.93 13.48 -11.99
CA HIS A 241 -28.61 13.87 -10.63
C HIS A 241 -29.46 13.09 -9.62
N LEU A 242 -29.01 13.04 -8.36
CA LEU A 242 -29.77 12.41 -7.29
C LEU A 242 -30.66 13.43 -6.58
N VAL A 243 -31.89 13.03 -6.28
CA VAL A 243 -32.89 13.81 -5.55
C VAL A 243 -33.35 13.06 -4.30
N ALA A 244 -33.78 13.79 -3.27
CA ALA A 244 -34.38 13.17 -2.09
C ALA A 244 -35.82 12.74 -2.43
N SER A 245 -36.14 11.46 -2.21
CA SER A 245 -37.49 10.90 -2.42
C SER A 245 -38.40 11.09 -1.20
N ARG A 246 -37.81 11.39 -0.04
CA ARG A 246 -38.48 11.66 1.23
C ARG A 246 -37.64 12.57 2.13
N THR A 247 -38.18 12.91 3.30
CA THR A 247 -37.40 13.58 4.35
C THR A 247 -36.24 12.68 4.81
N ILE A 248 -35.03 13.26 4.84
CA ILE A 248 -33.79 12.62 5.28
C ILE A 248 -33.39 13.20 6.65
N ARG A 249 -33.04 12.32 7.60
CA ARG A 249 -32.59 12.75 8.92
C ARG A 249 -31.07 12.99 8.95
N PRO A 250 -30.57 13.95 9.76
CA PRO A 250 -29.14 14.10 9.96
C PRO A 250 -28.49 12.80 10.46
N GLY A 251 -27.42 12.37 9.79
CA GLY A 251 -26.68 11.15 10.12
C GLY A 251 -27.17 9.88 9.40
N GLU A 252 -28.24 9.96 8.61
CA GLU A 252 -28.76 8.85 7.82
C GLU A 252 -27.81 8.47 6.66
N LEU A 253 -27.60 7.17 6.45
CA LEU A 253 -26.74 6.65 5.38
C LEU A 253 -27.52 6.62 4.05
N LEU A 254 -27.05 7.39 3.06
CA LEU A 254 -27.72 7.51 1.76
C LEU A 254 -27.09 6.63 0.68
N ILE A 255 -25.77 6.57 0.63
CA ILE A 255 -25.02 5.82 -0.39
C ILE A 255 -23.80 5.20 0.29
N LEU A 256 -23.55 3.93 0.03
CA LEU A 256 -22.36 3.22 0.49
C LEU A 256 -21.69 2.47 -0.67
N GLU A 257 -20.87 3.18 -1.44
CA GLU A 257 -20.28 2.63 -2.65
C GLU A 257 -18.77 2.35 -2.48
N PRO A 258 -18.31 1.10 -2.72
CA PRO A 258 -16.88 0.82 -2.79
C PRO A 258 -16.31 1.47 -4.06
N ALA A 259 -15.19 2.18 -3.92
CA ALA A 259 -14.54 2.81 -5.07
C ALA A 259 -14.18 1.77 -6.14
N TYR A 260 -14.66 1.97 -7.37
CA TYR A 260 -14.32 1.13 -8.51
C TYR A 260 -12.80 1.00 -8.70
N ALA A 261 -12.10 2.13 -8.60
CA ALA A 261 -10.65 2.18 -8.56
C ALA A 261 -10.19 3.23 -7.55
N SER A 262 -9.04 2.97 -6.94
CA SER A 262 -8.36 3.92 -6.07
C SER A 262 -6.85 3.86 -6.28
N CYS A 263 -6.19 5.01 -6.23
CA CYS A 263 -4.73 5.11 -6.36
C CYS A 263 -4.12 5.78 -5.13
N LEU A 264 -3.07 5.16 -4.60
CA LEU A 264 -2.28 5.76 -3.55
C LEU A 264 -1.42 6.88 -4.14
N ALA A 265 -1.47 8.06 -3.52
CA ALA A 265 -0.61 9.18 -3.87
C ALA A 265 0.87 8.76 -3.83
N THR A 266 1.64 9.15 -4.84
CA THR A 266 3.06 8.78 -4.99
C THR A 266 3.91 9.09 -3.77
N LYS A 267 3.67 10.23 -3.10
CA LYS A 267 4.34 10.60 -1.84
C LYS A 267 4.03 9.70 -0.63
N ARG A 268 3.06 8.80 -0.75
CA ARG A 268 2.59 7.93 0.35
C ARG A 268 2.93 6.45 0.17
N ILE A 269 3.59 6.04 -0.92
CA ILE A 269 3.88 4.63 -1.25
C ILE A 269 4.60 3.83 -0.15
N TYR A 270 5.36 4.49 0.71
CA TYR A 270 6.07 3.85 1.84
C TYR A 270 5.32 3.91 3.18
N SER A 271 4.18 4.60 3.22
CA SER A 271 3.44 4.88 4.46
C SER A 271 2.02 4.29 4.50
N HIS A 272 1.50 3.87 3.35
CA HIS A 272 0.15 3.31 3.23
C HIS A 272 0.14 2.11 2.29
N CYS A 273 -0.83 1.22 2.50
CA CYS A 273 -1.04 0.03 1.69
C CYS A 273 -1.36 0.45 0.25
N SER A 274 -0.68 -0.14 -0.73
CA SER A 274 -0.90 0.13 -2.15
C SER A 274 -2.22 -0.44 -2.70
N HIS A 275 -2.97 -1.17 -1.86
CA HIS A 275 -4.29 -1.73 -2.17
C HIS A 275 -5.41 -1.06 -1.38
N CYS A 276 -5.48 -1.28 -0.07
CA CYS A 276 -6.57 -0.77 0.76
C CYS A 276 -6.36 0.65 1.30
N LEU A 277 -5.23 1.29 0.96
CA LEU A 277 -4.86 2.64 1.40
C LEU A 277 -4.70 2.82 2.93
N ALA A 278 -4.80 1.75 3.73
CA ALA A 278 -4.60 1.82 5.17
C ALA A 278 -3.15 2.21 5.51
N ARG A 279 -2.97 3.02 6.56
CA ARG A 279 -1.64 3.39 7.08
C ARG A 279 -0.85 2.15 7.50
N LEU A 280 0.40 2.08 7.08
CA LEU A 280 1.30 0.96 7.37
C LEU A 280 2.13 1.25 8.63
N TRP A 281 1.99 0.37 9.61
CA TRP A 281 2.92 0.25 10.74
C TRP A 281 3.89 -0.89 10.47
N HIS A 282 3.33 -2.06 10.12
CA HIS A 282 4.02 -3.13 9.42
C HIS A 282 3.65 -3.14 7.93
N SER A 283 4.44 -3.84 7.12
CA SER A 283 4.16 -4.03 5.70
C SER A 283 4.84 -5.26 5.12
N VAL A 284 4.25 -5.82 4.06
CA VAL A 284 4.80 -6.83 3.17
C VAL A 284 5.12 -6.15 1.83
N PRO A 285 6.37 -6.20 1.32
CA PRO A 285 6.72 -5.58 0.06
C PRO A 285 6.28 -6.44 -1.14
N CYS A 286 6.12 -5.80 -2.30
CA CYS A 286 6.17 -6.50 -3.57
C CYS A 286 7.51 -7.26 -3.70
N ASP A 287 7.52 -8.40 -4.39
CA ASP A 287 8.73 -9.21 -4.56
C ASP A 287 9.63 -8.69 -5.68
N SER A 288 9.06 -7.95 -6.64
CA SER A 288 9.79 -7.45 -7.82
C SER A 288 10.10 -5.96 -7.75
N CYS A 289 9.11 -5.10 -7.50
CA CYS A 289 9.32 -3.65 -7.48
C CYS A 289 9.53 -3.09 -6.07
N VAL A 290 9.96 -1.83 -6.01
CA VAL A 290 10.13 -1.06 -4.76
C VAL A 290 8.96 -0.11 -4.48
N SER A 291 8.02 0.01 -5.41
CA SER A 291 6.98 1.05 -5.42
C SER A 291 5.65 0.61 -4.79
N ALA A 292 5.59 -0.61 -4.24
CA ALA A 292 4.39 -1.13 -3.60
C ALA A 292 4.68 -1.87 -2.28
N LEU A 293 3.93 -1.49 -1.25
CA LEU A 293 3.89 -2.11 0.07
C LEU A 293 2.44 -2.43 0.44
N TYR A 294 2.22 -3.54 1.14
CA TYR A 294 0.90 -4.04 1.49
C TYR A 294 0.79 -4.25 3.00
N CYS A 295 -0.41 -4.11 3.56
CA CYS A 295 -0.64 -4.41 4.97
C CYS A 295 -0.76 -5.90 5.28
N SER A 296 -0.90 -6.76 4.27
CA SER A 296 -1.01 -8.21 4.41
C SER A 296 -0.69 -8.91 3.09
N ASP A 297 -0.41 -10.21 3.15
CA ASP A 297 -0.31 -11.05 1.96
C ASP A 297 -1.64 -11.08 1.17
N GLU A 298 -2.78 -10.99 1.85
CA GLU A 298 -4.10 -10.86 1.21
C GLU A 298 -4.18 -9.63 0.30
N CYS A 299 -3.79 -8.44 0.82
CA CYS A 299 -3.76 -7.22 0.03
C CYS A 299 -2.74 -7.28 -1.11
N LYS A 300 -1.60 -7.96 -0.90
CA LYS A 300 -0.58 -8.17 -1.93
C LYS A 300 -1.12 -9.05 -3.07
N THR A 301 -1.74 -10.17 -2.73
CA THR A 301 -2.34 -11.11 -3.69
C THR A 301 -3.48 -10.47 -4.47
N ARG A 302 -4.41 -9.81 -3.78
CA ARG A 302 -5.51 -9.08 -4.43
C ARG A 302 -5.01 -8.01 -5.38
N ALA A 303 -4.06 -7.18 -4.95
CA ALA A 303 -3.47 -6.18 -5.82
C ALA A 303 -2.84 -6.81 -7.08
N TRP A 304 -2.09 -7.90 -6.92
CA TRP A 304 -1.49 -8.65 -8.04
C TRP A 304 -2.53 -9.11 -9.05
N LEU A 305 -3.60 -9.75 -8.57
CA LEU A 305 -4.69 -10.26 -9.40
C LEU A 305 -5.48 -9.14 -10.07
N GLU A 306 -5.72 -8.01 -9.39
CA GLU A 306 -6.57 -6.94 -9.91
C GLU A 306 -5.84 -5.97 -10.85
N TYR A 307 -4.56 -5.66 -10.64
CA TYR A 307 -3.85 -4.66 -11.44
C TYR A 307 -2.32 -4.67 -11.39
N HIS A 308 -1.73 -5.19 -10.31
CA HIS A 308 -0.31 -4.96 -10.02
C HIS A 308 0.62 -5.85 -10.85
N ASP A 309 0.15 -6.97 -11.39
CA ASP A 309 0.90 -7.77 -12.36
C ASP A 309 1.34 -6.97 -13.60
N TYR A 310 0.46 -6.12 -14.14
CA TYR A 310 0.78 -5.17 -15.21
C TYR A 310 1.51 -3.92 -14.67
N GLU A 311 1.00 -3.34 -13.56
CA GLU A 311 1.53 -2.09 -13.00
C GLU A 311 2.99 -2.22 -12.53
N CYS A 312 3.38 -3.38 -11.99
CA CYS A 312 4.66 -3.60 -11.33
C CYS A 312 5.86 -3.28 -12.22
N GLN A 313 5.79 -3.59 -13.52
CA GLN A 313 6.89 -3.40 -14.45
C GLN A 313 7.06 -1.93 -14.87
N VAL A 314 5.97 -1.17 -14.93
CA VAL A 314 5.97 0.18 -15.51
C VAL A 314 5.99 1.27 -14.44
N ARG A 315 5.49 1.01 -13.23
CA ARG A 315 5.31 2.03 -12.19
C ARG A 315 6.60 2.73 -11.79
N ALA A 316 7.72 2.00 -11.72
CA ALA A 316 9.00 2.59 -11.35
C ALA A 316 9.48 3.63 -12.39
N TYR A 317 9.22 3.38 -13.67
CA TYR A 317 9.49 4.34 -14.74
C TYR A 317 8.55 5.55 -14.66
N LEU A 318 7.25 5.34 -14.43
CA LEU A 318 6.31 6.47 -14.27
C LEU A 318 6.73 7.39 -13.11
N LEU A 319 7.20 6.81 -12.01
CA LEU A 319 7.75 7.57 -10.88
C LEU A 319 9.05 8.32 -11.26
N ALA A 320 9.97 7.66 -11.96
CA ALA A 320 11.22 8.27 -12.41
C ALA A 320 10.98 9.44 -13.37
N MET A 321 9.96 9.35 -14.22
CA MET A 321 9.52 10.42 -15.12
C MET A 321 8.66 11.50 -14.44
N SER A 322 8.48 11.45 -13.11
CA SER A 322 7.66 12.38 -12.34
C SER A 322 6.21 12.51 -12.85
N MET A 323 5.64 11.39 -13.32
CA MET A 323 4.22 11.33 -13.71
C MET A 323 3.33 11.64 -12.51
N ASN A 324 2.29 12.44 -12.73
CA ASN A 324 1.36 12.80 -11.67
C ASN A 324 0.47 11.62 -11.25
N ASP A 325 -0.16 11.74 -10.08
CA ASP A 325 -1.03 10.70 -9.52
C ASP A 325 -2.21 10.36 -10.46
N THR A 326 -2.70 11.32 -11.27
CA THR A 326 -3.78 11.11 -12.24
C THR A 326 -3.39 10.14 -13.34
N MET A 327 -2.17 10.21 -13.86
CA MET A 327 -1.68 9.28 -14.89
C MET A 327 -1.55 7.85 -14.35
N ILE A 328 -1.07 7.71 -13.11
CA ILE A 328 -0.96 6.41 -12.44
C ILE A 328 -2.37 5.84 -12.14
N PHE A 329 -3.29 6.70 -11.72
CA PHE A 329 -4.69 6.32 -11.54
C PHE A 329 -5.34 5.86 -12.85
N ALA A 330 -5.15 6.60 -13.95
CA ALA A 330 -5.67 6.23 -15.27
C ALA A 330 -5.12 4.88 -15.76
N LEU A 331 -3.83 4.61 -15.54
CA LEU A 331 -3.25 3.30 -15.84
C LEU A 331 -3.94 2.19 -15.04
N LYS A 332 -4.06 2.36 -13.71
CA LYS A 332 -4.72 1.36 -12.86
C LYS A 332 -6.18 1.14 -13.26
N LEU A 333 -6.93 2.21 -13.50
CA LEU A 333 -8.32 2.17 -13.95
C LEU A 333 -8.44 1.36 -15.24
N THR A 334 -7.56 1.64 -16.21
CA THR A 334 -7.52 0.93 -17.50
C THR A 334 -7.23 -0.55 -17.31
N ILE A 335 -6.24 -0.92 -16.49
CA ILE A 335 -5.91 -2.33 -16.23
C ILE A 335 -7.10 -3.06 -15.60
N LYS A 336 -7.75 -2.47 -14.59
CA LYS A 336 -8.92 -3.07 -13.93
C LYS A 336 -10.05 -3.30 -14.92
N ALA A 337 -10.39 -2.29 -15.72
CA ALA A 337 -11.42 -2.41 -16.75
C ALA A 337 -11.05 -3.48 -17.79
N VAL A 338 -9.81 -3.49 -18.31
CA VAL A 338 -9.37 -4.51 -19.27
C VAL A 338 -9.52 -5.92 -18.70
N LYS A 339 -9.19 -6.13 -17.43
CA LYS A 339 -9.35 -7.44 -16.78
C LYS A 339 -10.80 -7.83 -16.57
N GLU A 340 -11.62 -6.91 -16.08
CA GLU A 340 -13.06 -7.13 -15.85
C GLU A 340 -13.78 -7.52 -17.15
N PHE A 341 -13.54 -6.78 -18.24
CA PHE A 341 -14.14 -7.07 -19.54
C PHE A 341 -13.45 -8.24 -20.28
N GLY A 342 -12.39 -8.83 -19.73
CA GLY A 342 -11.69 -9.97 -20.33
C GLY A 342 -10.90 -9.63 -21.60
N GLY A 343 -10.39 -8.39 -21.70
CA GLY A 343 -9.46 -7.95 -22.74
C GLY A 343 -9.83 -6.61 -23.39
N VAL A 344 -8.82 -5.97 -24.01
CA VAL A 344 -8.94 -4.64 -24.63
C VAL A 344 -10.01 -4.61 -25.74
N ILE A 345 -10.15 -5.69 -26.52
CA ILE A 345 -11.13 -5.77 -27.61
C ILE A 345 -12.56 -5.72 -27.08
N LYS A 346 -12.84 -6.47 -25.99
CA LYS A 346 -14.15 -6.51 -25.35
C LYS A 346 -14.45 -5.16 -24.68
N LEU A 347 -13.50 -4.62 -23.90
CA LEU A 347 -13.63 -3.28 -23.32
C LEU A 347 -13.93 -2.20 -24.39
N ARG A 348 -13.24 -2.24 -25.54
CA ARG A 348 -13.48 -1.29 -26.63
C ARG A 348 -14.87 -1.46 -27.26
N ARG A 349 -15.45 -2.66 -27.24
CA ARG A 349 -16.80 -2.90 -27.75
C ARG A 349 -17.83 -2.25 -26.83
N GLU A 350 -17.72 -2.50 -25.53
CA GLU A 350 -18.65 -1.95 -24.53
C GLU A 350 -18.57 -0.42 -24.44
N THR A 351 -17.36 0.15 -24.58
CA THR A 351 -17.18 1.61 -24.53
C THR A 351 -17.64 2.34 -25.80
N LYS A 352 -17.90 1.66 -26.92
CA LYS A 352 -18.43 2.31 -28.14
C LYS A 352 -19.83 2.85 -27.94
N ASP A 353 -20.64 2.20 -27.11
CA ASP A 353 -22.01 2.66 -26.86
C ASP A 353 -22.03 3.82 -25.86
N ILE A 354 -21.05 3.87 -24.95
CA ILE A 354 -20.79 5.03 -24.09
C ILE A 354 -20.43 6.27 -24.93
N ALA A 355 -19.58 6.10 -25.95
CA ALA A 355 -19.13 7.20 -26.80
C ALA A 355 -20.22 7.81 -27.70
N LYS A 356 -21.38 7.17 -27.83
CA LYS A 356 -22.53 7.65 -28.63
C LYS A 356 -23.56 8.42 -27.81
N CYS A 357 -23.40 8.48 -26.49
CA CYS A 357 -24.44 9.02 -25.63
C CYS A 357 -24.00 10.40 -25.11
N ASP A 358 -24.87 11.40 -25.31
CA ASP A 358 -24.57 12.84 -25.18
C ASP A 358 -24.57 13.34 -23.72
N ASP A 359 -24.69 12.43 -22.76
CA ASP A 359 -25.00 12.75 -21.37
C ASP A 359 -23.78 12.58 -20.45
N ASN A 360 -23.37 13.64 -19.75
CA ASN A 360 -22.04 13.77 -19.12
C ASN A 360 -21.80 12.92 -17.82
N CYS A 361 -22.68 12.00 -17.41
CA CYS A 361 -22.60 11.34 -16.08
C CYS A 361 -22.83 9.81 -16.08
N TYR A 362 -21.83 8.99 -16.43
CA TYR A 362 -21.96 7.52 -16.61
C TYR A 362 -21.72 6.60 -15.41
N PHE A 363 -21.85 7.03 -14.16
CA PHE A 363 -21.33 6.19 -13.07
C PHE A 363 -22.27 5.16 -12.42
N PHE A 364 -23.57 5.09 -12.72
CA PHE A 364 -24.47 4.25 -11.92
C PHE A 364 -24.93 2.90 -12.50
N HIS A 365 -24.71 2.58 -13.79
CA HIS A 365 -25.31 1.35 -14.36
C HIS A 365 -24.42 0.42 -15.21
N ILE A 366 -23.14 0.71 -15.43
CA ILE A 366 -22.37 -0.03 -16.46
C ILE A 366 -21.22 -0.89 -15.89
N LEU A 367 -20.88 -0.81 -14.60
CA LEU A 367 -19.71 -1.52 -14.03
C LEU A 367 -20.06 -2.78 -13.21
N LYS A 368 -21.05 -3.55 -13.67
CA LYS A 368 -21.16 -4.98 -13.37
C LYS A 368 -21.75 -5.70 -14.59
N PRO A 369 -20.94 -6.36 -15.42
CA PRO A 369 -21.44 -7.54 -16.11
C PRO A 369 -21.73 -8.60 -15.05
N ASN A 370 -22.91 -9.24 -15.14
CA ASN A 370 -23.41 -10.30 -14.25
C ASN A 370 -22.34 -11.27 -13.73
#